data_AF-A0A1Y5WXS0-F1
#
_entry.id   AF-A0A1Y5WXS0-F1
#
_cell.length_a   1.000
_cell.length_b   1.000
_cell.length_c   1.000
_cell.angle_alpha   90.00
_cell.angle_beta   90.00
_cell.angle_gamma   90.00
#
_symmetry.space_group_name_H-M   'P 1'
#
loop_
_entity.id
_entity.type
_entity.pdbx_description
1 polymer ?
#
loop_
_entity_poly.entity_id
_entity_poly.type
_entity_poly.pdbx_seq_one_letter_code
_entity_poly.pdbx_strand_id
1 'polypeptide(L)'
;MHAQITYFDGPRSPEEIAAAEYAGTHRIAPLVATFGNVQTYVLQRDDGSWFTVTFADSEQTLRDIQKAIMSTELLPGEDPALLRGPDRVELFPVVAMHD
;
A
#
# COMPACT_ATOMS: atom_id res chain seq x y z
N MET A 1 1.89 -14.89 11.06
CA MET A 1 1.54 -13.49 10.75
C MET A 1 2.81 -12.71 10.45
N HIS A 2 2.77 -11.90 9.41
CA HIS A 2 3.85 -11.02 8.97
C HIS A 2 3.28 -9.62 8.75
N ALA A 3 4.13 -8.61 8.89
CA ALA A 3 3.82 -7.23 8.63
C ALA A 3 4.70 -6.70 7.50
N GLN A 4 4.10 -5.91 6.61
CA GLN A 4 4.81 -5.09 5.63
C GLN A 4 4.57 -3.62 5.96
N ILE A 5 5.65 -2.83 6.00
CA ILE A 5 5.57 -1.37 6.04
C ILE A 5 6.02 -0.82 4.70
N THR A 6 5.13 -0.08 4.04
CA THR A 6 5.39 0.53 2.72
C THR A 6 5.43 2.03 2.88
N TYR A 7 6.56 2.66 2.55
CA TYR A 7 6.78 4.09 2.73
C TYR A 7 6.62 4.84 1.40
N PHE A 8 5.96 5.99 1.49
CA PHE A 8 5.79 6.96 0.42
C PHE A 8 6.24 8.32 0.96
N ASP A 9 7.51 8.64 0.72
CA ASP A 9 8.18 9.81 1.29
C ASP A 9 7.67 11.10 0.63
N GLY A 10 7.81 12.20 1.37
CA GLY A 10 7.34 13.53 1.00
C GLY A 10 8.47 14.51 0.69
N PRO A 11 8.13 15.79 0.47
CA PRO A 11 6.77 16.31 0.42
C PRO A 11 6.02 15.85 -0.84
N ARG A 12 4.71 15.64 -0.74
CA ARG A 12 3.86 15.26 -1.89
C ARG A 12 2.89 16.38 -2.24
N SER A 13 2.65 16.58 -3.53
CA SER A 13 1.70 17.59 -4.00
C SER A 13 0.25 17.15 -3.71
N PRO A 14 -0.72 18.10 -3.67
CA PRO A 14 -2.14 17.74 -3.56
C PRO A 14 -2.63 16.80 -4.67
N GLU A 15 -2.06 16.92 -5.88
CA GLU A 15 -2.39 16.06 -7.03
C GLU A 15 -1.86 14.64 -6.82
N GLU A 16 -0.65 14.48 -6.28
CA GLU A 16 -0.08 13.17 -5.94
C GLU A 16 -0.89 12.48 -4.83
N ILE A 17 -1.35 13.24 -3.84
CA ILE A 17 -2.21 12.72 -2.76
C ILE A 17 -3.56 12.25 -3.32
N ALA A 18 -4.23 13.08 -4.12
CA ALA A 18 -5.52 12.73 -4.72
C ALA A 18 -5.41 11.52 -5.67
N ALA A 19 -4.33 11.43 -6.45
CA ALA A 19 -4.05 10.28 -7.30
C ALA A 19 -3.87 9.00 -6.46
N ALA A 20 -3.09 9.05 -5.38
CA ALA A 20 -2.87 7.92 -4.49
C ALA A 20 -4.15 7.47 -3.78
N GLU A 21 -5.00 8.41 -3.34
CA GLU A 21 -6.31 8.10 -2.74
C GLU A 21 -7.25 7.42 -3.74
N TYR A 22 -7.31 7.94 -4.97
CA TYR A 22 -8.13 7.36 -6.03
C TYR A 22 -7.66 5.94 -6.37
N ALA A 23 -6.36 5.75 -6.61
CA ALA A 23 -5.75 4.45 -6.87
C ALA A 23 -6.01 3.48 -5.70
N GLY A 24 -5.76 3.94 -4.48
CA GLY A 24 -5.98 3.19 -3.25
C GLY A 24 -7.40 2.65 -3.13
N THR A 25 -8.38 3.52 -3.36
CA THR A 25 -9.81 3.21 -3.19
C THR A 25 -10.37 2.36 -4.33
N HIS A 26 -10.02 2.68 -5.58
CA HIS A 26 -10.70 2.12 -6.74
C HIS A 26 -9.97 0.94 -7.38
N ARG A 27 -8.64 0.81 -7.19
CA ARG A 27 -7.84 -0.26 -7.79
C ARG A 27 -7.16 -1.15 -6.75
N ILE A 28 -6.46 -0.56 -5.79
CA ILE A 28 -5.60 -1.31 -4.87
C ILE A 28 -6.41 -2.04 -3.79
N ALA A 29 -7.28 -1.35 -3.05
CA ALA A 29 -8.06 -1.98 -1.98
C ALA A 29 -8.95 -3.14 -2.48
N PRO A 30 -9.68 -3.01 -3.61
CA PRO A 30 -10.44 -4.13 -4.18
C PRO A 30 -9.57 -5.32 -4.56
N LEU A 31 -8.37 -5.08 -5.13
CA LEU A 31 -7.41 -6.13 -5.44
C LEU A 31 -6.91 -6.84 -4.18
N VAL A 32 -6.49 -6.08 -3.16
CA VAL A 32 -5.98 -6.63 -1.90
C VAL A 32 -7.04 -7.49 -1.19
N ALA A 33 -8.32 -7.10 -1.26
CA ALA A 33 -9.43 -7.86 -0.70
C ALA A 33 -9.58 -9.29 -1.29
N THR A 34 -8.99 -9.57 -2.47
CA THR A 34 -9.01 -10.91 -3.07
C THR A 34 -8.04 -11.90 -2.42
N PHE A 35 -7.10 -11.42 -1.59
CA PHE A 35 -6.07 -12.25 -0.94
C PHE A 35 -6.49 -12.84 0.41
N GLY A 36 -7.75 -12.65 0.83
CA GLY A 36 -8.29 -13.22 2.07
C GLY A 36 -8.00 -12.35 3.29
N ASN A 37 -7.52 -12.95 4.39
CA ASN A 37 -7.32 -12.29 5.67
C ASN A 37 -6.12 -11.34 5.65
N VAL A 38 -6.33 -10.14 5.11
CA VAL A 38 -5.34 -9.07 5.03
C VAL A 38 -5.90 -7.85 5.74
N GLN A 39 -5.11 -7.25 6.63
CA GLN A 39 -5.48 -6.01 7.30
C GLN A 39 -4.47 -4.92 6.96
N THR A 40 -4.94 -3.80 6.40
CA THR A 40 -4.09 -2.67 6.01
C THR A 40 -4.51 -1.42 6.77
N TYR A 41 -3.54 -0.79 7.42
CA TYR A 41 -3.67 0.54 8.01
C TYR A 41 -2.95 1.55 7.13
N VAL A 42 -3.59 2.68 6.84
CA VAL A 42 -3.02 3.78 6.06
C VAL A 42 -2.79 4.94 7.00
N LEU A 43 -1.55 5.43 7.08
CA LEU A 43 -1.15 6.50 7.98
C LEU A 43 -0.52 7.62 7.15
N GLN A 44 -1.06 8.83 7.26
CA GLN A 44 -0.61 10.01 6.54
C GLN A 44 -0.09 11.08 7.50
N ARG A 45 0.98 11.77 7.11
CA ARG A 45 1.52 12.93 7.82
C ARG A 45 1.04 14.23 7.16
N ASP A 46 1.16 15.34 7.89
CA ASP A 46 0.76 16.67 7.44
C ASP A 46 1.50 17.15 6.17
N ASP A 47 2.67 16.60 5.86
CA ASP A 47 3.47 16.93 4.66
C ASP A 47 3.06 16.12 3.40
N GLY A 48 2.00 15.32 3.51
CA GLY A 48 1.51 14.46 2.44
C GLY A 48 2.26 13.13 2.32
N SER A 49 3.36 12.92 3.05
CA SER A 49 3.99 11.60 3.14
C SER A 49 3.05 10.62 3.83
N TRP A 50 3.11 9.36 3.44
CA TRP A 50 2.26 8.33 4.02
C TRP A 50 2.97 6.99 4.07
N PHE A 51 2.44 6.09 4.89
CA PHE A 51 2.87 4.71 4.89
C PHE A 51 1.69 3.79 5.15
N THR A 52 1.80 2.58 4.63
CA THR A 52 0.84 1.52 4.94
C THR A 52 1.47 0.49 5.86
N VAL A 53 0.72 -0.01 6.83
CA VAL A 53 1.07 -1.20 7.59
C VAL A 53 0.10 -2.31 7.21
N THR A 54 0.58 -3.33 6.51
CA THR A 54 -0.23 -4.44 6.01
C THR A 54 0.16 -5.73 6.73
N PHE A 55 -0.82 -6.41 7.31
CA PHE A 55 -0.66 -7.70 7.99
C PHE A 55 -1.27 -8.82 7.15
N ALA A 56 -0.58 -9.96 7.10
CA ALA A 56 -1.08 -11.18 6.48
C ALA A 56 -0.54 -12.43 7.21
N ASP A 57 -1.14 -13.60 6.97
CA ASP A 57 -0.75 -14.84 7.64
C ASP A 57 0.69 -15.27 7.31
N SER A 58 1.13 -15.03 6.07
CA SER A 58 2.46 -15.41 5.57
C SER A 58 3.20 -14.25 4.89
N GLU A 59 4.53 -14.29 4.91
CA GLU A 59 5.36 -13.37 4.13
C GLU A 59 5.10 -13.48 2.63
N GLN A 60 4.87 -14.72 2.15
CA GLN A 60 4.59 -14.96 0.74
C GLN A 60 3.33 -14.25 0.28
N THR A 61 2.27 -14.21 1.11
CA THR A 61 1.04 -13.46 0.81
C THR A 61 1.32 -11.97 0.61
N LEU A 62 2.19 -11.35 1.43
CA LEU A 62 2.57 -9.94 1.27
C LEU A 62 3.32 -9.70 -0.04
N ARG A 63 4.24 -10.61 -0.40
CA ARG A 63 4.99 -10.57 -1.67
C ARG A 63 4.07 -10.75 -2.88
N ASP A 64 3.09 -11.65 -2.79
CA ASP A 64 2.12 -11.90 -3.86
C ASP A 64 1.19 -10.69 -4.07
N ILE A 65 0.76 -10.04 -2.99
CA ILE A 65 0.01 -8.78 -3.05
C ILE A 65 0.83 -7.70 -3.76
N GLN A 66 2.09 -7.51 -3.35
CA GLN A 66 2.98 -6.53 -3.98
C GLN A 66 3.12 -6.80 -5.48
N LYS A 67 3.38 -8.05 -5.85
CA LYS A 67 3.50 -8.46 -7.25
C LYS A 67 2.22 -8.20 -8.03
N ALA A 68 1.06 -8.53 -7.46
CA ALA A 68 -0.22 -8.30 -8.09
C ALA A 68 -0.47 -6.81 -8.33
N ILE A 69 -0.26 -5.96 -7.32
CA ILE A 69 -0.38 -4.49 -7.43
C ILE A 69 0.49 -3.97 -8.58
N MET A 70 1.77 -4.35 -8.61
CA MET A 70 2.71 -3.89 -9.64
C MET A 70 2.39 -4.42 -11.05
N SER A 71 1.56 -5.46 -11.16
CA SER A 71 1.10 -6.02 -12.44
C SER A 71 -0.27 -5.51 -12.89
N THR A 72 -0.97 -4.74 -12.05
CA THR A 72 -2.28 -4.19 -12.44
C THR A 72 -2.12 -3.06 -13.45
N GLU A 73 -2.98 -3.08 -14.46
CA GLU A 73 -3.14 -1.94 -15.35
C GLU A 73 -3.74 -0.74 -14.59
N LEU A 74 -3.34 0.45 -14.99
CA LEU A 74 -3.92 1.68 -14.48
C LEU A 74 -5.36 1.82 -14.99
N LEU A 75 -6.26 2.29 -14.12
CA LEU A 75 -7.63 2.66 -14.46
C LEU A 75 -7.67 3.92 -15.32
N PRO A 76 -8.75 4.14 -16.09
CA PRO A 76 -8.99 5.42 -16.74
C PRO A 76 -8.92 6.58 -15.73
N GLY A 77 -8.14 7.61 -16.07
CA GLY A 77 -7.93 8.79 -15.23
C GLY A 77 -6.74 8.71 -14.27
N GLU A 78 -6.10 7.55 -14.10
CA GLU A 78 -4.84 7.45 -13.37
C GLU A 78 -3.66 7.96 -14.22
N ASP A 79 -2.86 8.85 -13.65
CA ASP A 79 -1.62 9.32 -14.27
C ASP A 79 -0.41 8.55 -13.68
N PRO A 80 0.34 7.78 -14.50
CA PRO A 80 1.54 7.08 -14.03
C PRO A 80 2.61 8.01 -13.45
N ALA A 81 2.67 9.27 -13.87
CA ALA A 81 3.65 10.24 -13.35
C ALA A 81 3.37 10.64 -11.89
N LEU A 82 2.10 10.56 -11.46
CA LEU A 82 1.64 10.85 -10.11
C LEU A 82 1.64 9.60 -9.21
N LEU A 83 1.59 8.41 -9.79
CA LEU A 83 1.57 7.13 -9.08
C LEU A 83 2.94 6.48 -9.02
N ARG A 84 3.89 7.20 -8.45
CA ARG A 84 5.22 6.65 -8.17
C ARG A 84 5.09 5.51 -7.17
N GLY A 85 5.80 4.42 -7.44
CA GLY A 85 5.89 3.28 -6.53
C GLY A 85 6.44 3.68 -5.15
N PRO A 86 6.48 2.72 -4.21
CA PRO A 86 6.95 3.00 -2.86
C PRO A 86 8.45 3.33 -2.84
N ASP A 87 8.83 4.24 -1.96
CA ASP A 87 10.23 4.65 -1.75
C ASP A 87 11.00 3.60 -0.95
N ARG A 88 10.32 2.92 -0.02
CA ARG A 88 10.87 1.83 0.78
C ARG A 88 9.81 0.81 1.15
N VAL A 89 10.20 -0.46 1.21
CA VAL A 89 9.36 -1.55 1.72
C VAL A 89 10.16 -2.37 2.73
N GLU A 90 9.57 -2.59 3.90
CA GLU A 90 10.15 -3.40 4.97
C GLU A 90 9.20 -4.55 5.34
N LEU A 91 9.76 -5.72 5.65
CA LEU A 91 9.00 -6.94 5.98
C LEU A 91 9.49 -7.50 7.31
N PHE A 92 8.53 -7.89 8.16
CA PHE A 92 8.81 -8.37 9.51
C PHE A 92 7.93 -9.58 9.88
N PRO A 93 8.47 -10.61 10.53
CA PRO A 93 7.65 -11.55 11.28
C PRO A 93 7.04 -10.82 12.49
N VAL A 94 5.73 -10.97 12.71
CA VAL A 94 5.10 -10.44 13.93
C VAL A 94 5.34 -11.43 15.07
N VAL A 95 6.00 -10.98 16.14
CA VAL A 95 6.39 -11.83 17.27
C VAL A 95 5.43 -11.76 18.46
N ALA A 96 4.63 -10.68 18.55
CA ALA A 96 3.63 -10.48 19.59
C ALA A 96 2.52 -9.53 19.10
N MET A 97 1.32 -9.71 19.64
CA MET A 97 0.17 -8.82 19.50
C MET A 97 -0.44 -8.66 20.90
N HIS A 98 -0.82 -7.45 21.25
CA HIS A 98 -1.42 -7.12 22.55
C HIS A 98 -2.74 -6.40 22.30
N ASP A 99 -3.76 -6.76 23.08
CA ASP A 99 -5.09 -6.16 23.06
C ASP A 99 -5.15 -4.90 23.95
#